data_AF-A0A840FUW8-F1
#
_entry.id   AF-A0A840FUW8-F1
#
_cell.length_a   1.000
_cell.length_b   1.000
_cell.length_c   1.000
_cell.angle_alpha   90.00
_cell.angle_beta   90.00
_cell.angle_gamma   90.00
#
_symmetry.space_group_name_H-M   'P 1'
#
loop_
_entity.id
_entity.type
_entity.pdbx_description
1 polymer ?
#
loop_
_entity_poly.entity_id
_entity_poly.type
_entity_poly.pdbx_seq_one_letter_code
_entity_poly.pdbx_strand_id
1 'polypeptide(L)'
;MSQLITFLGKFNPDDFNKVVLAIVALISLIVAPIVQFAIARRQLRTQEALAKRQLDAQEQIAARQLLLQQQLASRQIADSISSRRQVWIDEIRKDVSEMVTLFGRVGELRHLMSQQESSDQKKTFGELSAAQLRGHELSMRVRLRLNPGESKHNDFVDLMRKLGDSIGQLPPDATPGKWAASQELFAKVRAEVIQHLQGILKDEWERIKRGEV
;
A
#
# COMPACT_ATOMS: atom_id res chain seq x y z
N MET A 1 95.32 41.51 18.61
CA MET A 1 95.31 40.47 17.57
C MET A 1 96.19 39.25 17.85
N SER A 2 97.05 39.23 18.89
CA SER A 2 97.89 38.05 19.20
C SER A 2 97.26 37.03 20.19
N GLN A 3 96.22 37.40 20.96
CA GLN A 3 95.60 36.49 21.94
C GLN A 3 94.51 35.58 21.35
N LEU A 4 93.98 35.92 20.17
CA LEU A 4 93.00 35.10 19.46
C LEU A 4 93.65 33.88 18.79
N ILE A 5 94.94 33.99 18.43
CA ILE A 5 95.70 32.93 17.76
C ILE A 5 96.20 31.89 18.77
N THR A 6 96.54 32.28 20.01
CA THR A 6 96.94 31.34 21.07
C THR A 6 95.75 30.58 21.66
N PHE A 7 94.54 31.13 21.57
CA PHE A 7 93.31 30.43 21.98
C PHE A 7 92.95 29.28 21.02
N LEU A 8 93.39 29.36 19.75
CA LEU A 8 93.14 28.34 18.73
C LEU A 8 94.15 27.16 18.76
N GLY A 9 95.27 27.29 19.47
CA GLY A 9 96.33 26.27 19.53
C GLY A 9 96.15 25.15 20.57
N LYS A 10 95.05 25.14 21.33
CA LYS A 10 94.72 24.10 22.35
C LYS A 10 93.40 23.36 22.05
N PHE A 11 92.94 23.33 20.80
CA PHE A 11 91.76 22.57 20.43
C PHE A 11 92.14 21.10 20.16
N ASN A 12 91.85 20.22 21.12
CA ASN A 12 91.93 18.77 20.94
C ASN A 12 90.79 18.33 19.97
N PRO A 13 90.98 17.34 19.08
CA PRO A 13 89.93 16.88 18.16
C PRO A 13 88.62 16.51 18.86
N ASP A 14 88.71 16.02 20.11
CA ASP A 14 87.56 15.72 20.96
C ASP A 14 86.74 16.95 21.36
N ASP A 15 87.37 18.11 21.54
CA ASP A 15 86.67 19.35 21.91
C ASP A 15 85.99 20.00 20.70
N PHE A 16 86.57 19.86 19.50
CA PHE A 16 85.89 20.23 18.25
C PHE A 16 84.63 19.38 18.03
N ASN A 17 84.72 18.06 18.24
CA ASN A 17 83.58 17.17 18.07
C ASN A 17 82.45 17.47 19.08
N LYS A 18 82.79 17.80 20.34
CA LYS A 18 81.81 18.26 21.35
C LYS A 18 81.11 19.55 20.94
N VAL A 19 81.83 20.52 20.37
CA VAL A 19 81.25 21.78 19.88
C VAL A 19 80.34 21.53 18.68
N VAL A 20 80.75 20.68 17.73
CA VAL A 20 79.91 20.30 16.58
C VAL A 20 78.64 19.59 17.04
N LEU A 21 78.74 18.64 17.98
CA LEU A 21 77.58 17.95 18.56
C LEU A 21 76.65 18.93 19.30
N ALA A 22 77.20 19.89 20.06
CA ALA A 22 76.41 20.92 20.73
C ALA A 22 75.66 21.82 19.73
N ILE A 23 76.28 22.19 18.61
CA ILE A 23 75.65 22.97 17.54
C ILE A 23 74.54 22.17 16.85
N VAL A 24 74.78 20.90 16.50
CA VAL A 24 73.78 20.02 15.88
C VAL A 24 72.60 19.79 16.82
N ALA A 25 72.85 19.62 18.12
CA ALA A 25 71.80 19.50 19.13
C ALA A 25 70.97 20.79 19.24
N LEU A 26 71.62 21.97 19.21
CA LEU A 26 70.94 23.27 19.23
C LEU A 26 70.08 23.47 17.97
N ILE A 27 70.59 23.13 16.79
CA ILE A 27 69.84 23.20 15.52
C ILE A 27 68.65 22.24 15.57
N SER A 28 68.84 21.01 16.08
CA SER A 28 67.77 20.02 16.19
C SER A 28 66.65 20.48 17.13
N LEU A 29 67.00 21.17 18.22
CA LEU A 29 66.05 21.75 19.17
C LEU A 29 65.16 22.83 18.53
N ILE A 30 65.63 23.49 17.47
CA ILE A 30 64.89 24.51 16.72
C ILE A 30 64.14 23.91 15.54
N VAL A 31 64.78 23.02 14.77
CA VAL A 31 64.21 22.43 13.55
C VAL A 31 63.09 21.44 13.86
N ALA A 32 63.22 20.62 14.92
CA ALA A 32 62.21 19.61 15.25
C ALA A 32 60.83 20.23 15.57
N PRO A 33 60.70 21.28 16.41
CA PRO A 33 59.43 21.97 16.63
C PRO A 33 58.84 22.59 15.36
N ILE A 34 59.67 23.14 14.47
CA ILE A 34 59.21 23.75 13.21
C ILE A 34 58.60 22.69 12.29
N VAL A 35 59.28 21.55 12.14
CA VAL A 35 58.79 20.42 11.33
C VAL A 35 57.53 19.82 11.94
N GLN A 36 57.49 19.62 13.26
CA GLN A 36 56.30 19.15 13.97
C GLN A 36 55.11 20.10 13.78
N PHE A 37 55.33 21.41 13.90
CA PHE A 37 54.30 22.41 13.65
C PHE A 37 53.81 22.39 12.19
N ALA A 38 54.71 22.27 11.23
CA ALA A 38 54.36 22.18 9.81
C ALA A 38 53.53 20.91 9.51
N ILE A 39 53.87 19.77 10.11
CA ILE A 39 53.11 18.52 9.99
C ILE A 39 51.73 18.66 10.64
N ALA A 40 51.65 19.17 11.87
CA ALA A 40 50.39 19.39 12.57
C ALA A 40 49.45 20.31 11.78
N ARG A 41 49.99 21.39 11.19
CA ARG A 41 49.20 22.30 10.34
C ARG A 41 48.68 21.64 9.07
N ARG A 42 49.47 20.75 8.45
CA ARG A 42 49.00 19.94 7.31
C ARG A 42 47.92 18.95 7.74
N GLN A 43 48.11 18.27 8.87
CA GLN A 43 47.12 17.33 9.41
C GLN A 43 45.79 18.01 9.71
N LEU A 44 45.80 19.21 10.32
CA LEU A 44 44.58 19.99 10.57
C LEU A 44 43.83 20.32 9.28
N ARG A 45 44.51 20.80 8.24
CA ARG A 45 43.87 21.07 6.93
C ARG A 45 43.26 19.84 6.30
N THR A 46 43.93 18.69 6.40
CA THR A 46 43.39 17.42 5.91
C THR A 46 42.17 16.98 6.71
N GLN A 47 42.20 17.13 8.04
CA GLN A 47 41.05 16.83 8.90
C GLN A 47 39.86 17.72 8.60
N GLU A 48 40.06 19.03 8.41
CA GLU A 48 39.00 19.96 8.01
C GLU A 48 38.38 19.58 6.66
N ALA A 49 39.21 19.23 5.67
CA ALA A 49 38.74 18.79 4.37
C ALA A 49 37.96 17.47 4.45
N LEU A 50 38.41 16.52 5.28
CA LEU A 50 37.71 15.26 5.51
C LEU A 50 36.39 15.48 6.24
N ALA A 51 36.36 16.33 7.27
CA ALA A 51 35.14 16.65 8.01
C ALA A 51 34.09 17.31 7.11
N LYS A 52 34.50 18.27 6.25
CA LYS A 52 33.61 18.88 5.26
C LYS A 52 33.02 17.84 4.30
N ARG A 53 33.87 16.96 3.74
CA ARG A 53 33.40 15.87 2.86
C ARG A 53 32.46 14.91 3.56
N GLN A 54 32.68 14.62 4.83
CA GLN A 54 31.79 13.77 5.62
C GLN A 54 30.43 14.41 5.84
N LEU A 55 30.38 15.72 6.13
CA LEU A 55 29.13 16.46 6.27
C LEU A 55 28.36 16.48 4.96
N ASP A 56 29.01 16.83 3.85
CA ASP A 56 28.38 16.86 2.52
C ASP A 56 27.84 15.47 2.12
N ALA A 57 28.61 14.42 2.41
CA ALA A 57 28.18 13.04 2.14
C ALA A 57 27.00 12.63 3.01
N GLN A 58 26.97 13.01 4.29
CA GLN A 58 25.86 12.74 5.19
C GLN A 58 24.58 13.44 4.73
N GLU A 59 24.68 14.70 4.30
CA GLU A 59 23.53 15.45 3.78
C GLU A 59 22.96 14.78 2.52
N GLN A 60 23.81 14.38 1.58
CA GLN A 60 23.38 13.67 0.37
C GLN A 60 22.73 12.32 0.69
N ILE A 61 23.26 11.57 1.66
CA ILE A 61 22.68 10.30 2.10
C ILE A 61 21.30 10.55 2.73
N ALA A 62 21.16 11.54 3.61
CA ALA A 62 19.89 11.89 4.23
C ALA A 62 18.84 12.31 3.19
N ALA A 63 19.21 13.14 2.22
CA ALA A 63 18.31 13.56 1.14
C ALA A 63 17.84 12.37 0.29
N ARG A 64 18.75 11.44 -0.06
CA ARG A 64 18.39 10.21 -0.79
C ARG A 64 17.49 9.30 0.03
N GLN A 65 17.77 9.15 1.32
CA GLN A 65 16.93 8.34 2.22
C GLN A 65 15.50 8.89 2.30
N LEU A 66 15.34 10.21 2.39
CA LEU A 66 14.03 10.86 2.41
C LEU A 66 13.24 10.60 1.11
N LEU A 67 13.89 10.76 -0.05
CA LEU A 67 13.26 10.47 -1.34
C LEU A 67 12.84 9.00 -1.44
N LEU A 68 13.72 8.07 -1.05
CA LEU A 68 13.41 6.64 -1.04
C LEU A 68 12.26 6.31 -0.08
N GLN A 69 12.22 6.91 1.10
CA GLN A 69 11.12 6.73 2.03
C GLN A 69 9.78 7.21 1.46
N GLN A 70 9.76 8.37 0.78
CA GLN A 70 8.55 8.85 0.11
C GLN A 70 8.08 7.88 -0.99
N GLN A 71 9.01 7.35 -1.79
CA GLN A 71 8.68 6.36 -2.83
C GLN A 71 8.19 5.03 -2.25
N LEU A 72 8.78 4.57 -1.14
CA LEU A 72 8.32 3.36 -0.45
C LEU A 72 6.95 3.57 0.17
N ALA A 73 6.72 4.72 0.82
CA ALA A 73 5.42 5.07 1.39
C ALA A 73 4.33 5.13 0.32
N SER A 74 4.60 5.77 -0.83
CA SER A 74 3.63 5.84 -1.93
C SER A 74 3.31 4.45 -2.51
N ARG A 75 4.32 3.59 -2.65
CA ARG A 75 4.13 2.20 -3.09
C ARG A 75 3.31 1.40 -2.08
N GLN A 76 3.64 1.51 -0.80
CA GLN A 76 2.90 0.83 0.27
C GLN A 76 1.43 1.27 0.31
N ILE A 77 1.15 2.57 0.11
CA ILE A 77 -0.22 3.08 0.01
C ILE A 77 -0.92 2.44 -1.19
N ALA A 78 -0.32 2.49 -2.38
CA ALA A 78 -0.90 1.90 -3.60
C ALA A 78 -1.17 0.39 -3.45
N ASP A 79 -0.23 -0.37 -2.87
CA ASP A 79 -0.37 -1.80 -2.61
C ASP A 79 -1.50 -2.06 -1.60
N SER A 80 -1.59 -1.24 -0.55
CA SER A 80 -2.64 -1.37 0.46
C SER A 80 -4.03 -1.07 -0.10
N ILE A 81 -4.15 -0.10 -1.01
CA ILE A 81 -5.40 0.24 -1.69
C ILE A 81 -5.78 -0.87 -2.67
N SER A 82 -4.82 -1.33 -3.48
CA SER A 82 -5.01 -2.45 -4.41
C SER A 82 -5.54 -3.69 -3.68
N SER A 83 -4.92 -4.06 -2.55
CA SER A 83 -5.35 -5.18 -1.71
C SER A 83 -6.79 -4.99 -1.20
N ARG A 84 -7.14 -3.81 -0.69
CA ARG A 84 -8.52 -3.51 -0.23
C ARG A 84 -9.54 -3.57 -1.37
N ARG A 85 -9.18 -3.08 -2.57
CA ARG A 85 -10.04 -3.13 -3.76
C ARG A 85 -10.26 -4.57 -4.22
N GLN A 86 -9.24 -5.43 -4.17
CA GLN A 86 -9.38 -6.87 -4.46
C GLN A 86 -10.34 -7.54 -3.47
N VAL A 87 -10.19 -7.30 -2.17
CA VAL A 87 -11.12 -7.81 -1.14
C VAL A 87 -12.54 -7.32 -1.41
N TRP A 88 -12.71 -6.03 -1.74
CA TRP A 88 -14.02 -5.49 -2.10
C TRP A 88 -14.64 -6.19 -3.32
N ILE A 89 -13.86 -6.42 -4.39
CA ILE A 89 -14.28 -7.15 -5.59
C ILE A 89 -14.75 -8.58 -5.23
N ASP A 90 -13.99 -9.28 -4.39
CA ASP A 90 -14.30 -10.67 -4.04
C ASP A 90 -15.53 -10.77 -3.14
N GLU A 91 -15.67 -9.86 -2.18
CA GLU A 91 -16.84 -9.82 -1.30
C GLU A 91 -18.12 -9.45 -2.06
N ILE A 92 -18.08 -8.48 -2.96
CA ILE A 92 -19.27 -8.10 -3.73
C ILE A 92 -19.67 -9.21 -4.73
N ARG A 93 -18.70 -9.92 -5.34
CA ARG A 93 -18.99 -11.11 -6.15
C ARG A 93 -19.69 -12.18 -5.34
N LYS A 94 -19.16 -12.49 -4.15
CA LYS A 94 -19.73 -13.47 -3.24
C LYS A 94 -21.16 -13.10 -2.84
N ASP A 95 -21.34 -11.89 -2.31
CA ASP A 95 -22.63 -11.44 -1.80
C ASP A 95 -23.69 -11.37 -2.91
N VAL A 96 -23.34 -10.87 -4.10
CA VAL A 96 -24.28 -10.81 -5.23
C VAL A 96 -24.61 -12.22 -5.74
N SER A 97 -23.64 -13.13 -5.85
CA SER A 97 -23.89 -14.51 -6.28
C SER A 97 -24.85 -15.26 -5.35
N GLU A 98 -24.71 -15.05 -4.04
CA GLU A 98 -25.59 -15.63 -3.03
C GLU A 98 -26.98 -14.98 -3.10
N MET A 99 -27.03 -13.65 -3.21
CA MET A 99 -28.27 -12.88 -3.28
C MET A 99 -29.13 -13.28 -4.49
N VAL A 100 -28.57 -13.34 -5.70
CA VAL A 100 -29.34 -13.69 -6.91
C VAL A 100 -29.85 -15.13 -6.86
N THR A 101 -29.11 -16.03 -6.21
CA THR A 101 -29.51 -17.43 -6.01
C THR A 101 -30.67 -17.52 -5.02
N LEU A 102 -30.56 -16.83 -3.88
CA LEU A 102 -31.62 -16.77 -2.88
C LEU A 102 -32.90 -16.14 -3.41
N PHE A 103 -32.78 -15.14 -4.27
CA PHE A 103 -33.91 -14.50 -4.91
C PHE A 103 -34.68 -15.47 -5.82
N GLY A 104 -33.98 -16.32 -6.58
CA GLY A 104 -34.61 -17.41 -7.33
C GLY A 104 -35.31 -18.41 -6.40
N ARG A 105 -34.64 -18.79 -5.30
CA ARG A 105 -35.19 -19.70 -4.30
C ARG A 105 -36.45 -19.16 -3.62
N VAL A 106 -36.49 -17.86 -3.32
CA VAL A 106 -37.67 -17.17 -2.78
C VAL A 106 -38.85 -17.29 -3.76
N GLY A 107 -38.61 -17.14 -5.06
CA GLY A 107 -39.62 -17.34 -6.10
C GLY A 107 -40.18 -18.76 -6.08
N GLU A 108 -39.30 -19.78 -6.08
CA GLU A 108 -39.70 -21.19 -6.02
C GLU A 108 -40.53 -21.50 -4.77
N LEU A 109 -40.07 -21.06 -3.60
CA LEU A 109 -40.75 -21.31 -2.33
C LEU A 109 -42.13 -20.68 -2.30
N ARG A 110 -42.30 -19.48 -2.87
CA ARG A 110 -43.63 -18.84 -3.01
C ARG A 110 -44.57 -19.68 -3.88
N HIS A 111 -44.06 -20.24 -4.97
CA HIS A 111 -44.86 -21.12 -5.86
C HIS A 111 -45.24 -22.44 -5.18
N LEU A 112 -44.31 -23.05 -4.44
CA LEU A 112 -44.60 -24.27 -3.68
C LEU A 112 -45.65 -24.02 -2.60
N MET A 113 -45.58 -22.88 -1.90
CA MET A 113 -46.58 -22.50 -0.90
C MET A 113 -47.99 -22.37 -1.49
N SER A 114 -48.14 -21.91 -2.74
CA SER A 114 -49.46 -21.80 -3.36
C SER A 114 -50.06 -23.15 -3.79
N GLN A 115 -49.27 -24.22 -3.81
CA GLN A 115 -49.69 -25.57 -4.25
C GLN A 115 -49.84 -26.59 -3.12
N GLN A 116 -49.33 -26.31 -1.92
CA GLN A 116 -49.24 -27.29 -0.82
C GLN A 116 -50.44 -27.28 0.13
N GLU A 117 -50.67 -28.43 0.80
CA GLU A 117 -51.57 -28.63 1.95
C GLU A 117 -51.02 -27.98 3.25
N SER A 118 -51.88 -27.76 4.25
CA SER A 118 -51.58 -26.85 5.39
C SER A 118 -50.37 -27.21 6.26
N SER A 119 -49.98 -28.48 6.37
CA SER A 119 -48.83 -28.89 7.20
C SER A 119 -47.49 -28.58 6.54
N ASP A 120 -47.39 -28.81 5.22
CA ASP A 120 -46.17 -28.57 4.44
C ASP A 120 -45.97 -27.08 4.18
N GLN A 121 -47.07 -26.32 4.09
CA GLN A 121 -47.03 -24.86 4.03
C GLN A 121 -46.27 -24.23 5.20
N LYS A 122 -46.38 -24.75 6.43
CA LYS A 122 -45.65 -24.19 7.59
C LYS A 122 -44.14 -24.34 7.46
N LYS A 123 -43.67 -25.49 6.98
CA LYS A 123 -42.24 -25.73 6.75
C LYS A 123 -41.73 -24.83 5.62
N THR A 124 -42.45 -24.78 4.52
CA THR A 124 -42.11 -23.93 3.36
C THR A 124 -42.14 -22.44 3.73
N PHE A 125 -43.05 -22.01 4.62
CA PHE A 125 -43.06 -20.65 5.16
C PHE A 125 -41.80 -20.34 5.99
N GLY A 126 -41.34 -21.28 6.82
CA GLY A 126 -40.10 -21.13 7.59
C GLY A 126 -38.88 -20.96 6.68
N GLU A 127 -38.76 -21.80 5.65
CA GLU A 127 -37.71 -21.70 4.63
C GLU A 127 -37.80 -20.37 3.85
N LEU A 128 -39.01 -19.96 3.47
CA LEU A 128 -39.25 -18.71 2.74
C LEU A 128 -38.84 -17.49 3.58
N SER A 129 -39.22 -17.47 4.85
CA SER A 129 -38.87 -16.39 5.78
C SER A 129 -37.36 -16.29 5.96
N ALA A 130 -36.68 -17.42 6.18
CA ALA A 130 -35.22 -17.46 6.30
C ALA A 130 -34.51 -16.98 5.02
N ALA A 131 -34.97 -17.44 3.85
CA ALA A 131 -34.41 -17.02 2.57
C ALA A 131 -34.64 -15.52 2.29
N GLN A 132 -35.80 -14.98 2.66
CA GLN A 132 -36.10 -13.54 2.53
C GLN A 132 -35.22 -12.69 3.44
N LEU A 133 -35.08 -13.07 4.72
CA LEU A 133 -34.22 -12.36 5.67
C LEU A 133 -32.77 -12.33 5.18
N ARG A 134 -32.25 -13.49 4.75
CA ARG A 134 -30.88 -13.57 4.22
C ARG A 134 -30.71 -12.79 2.92
N GLY A 135 -31.68 -12.87 2.01
CA GLY A 135 -31.67 -12.10 0.77
C GLY A 135 -31.69 -10.58 1.03
N HIS A 136 -32.46 -10.13 2.02
CA HIS A 136 -32.51 -8.72 2.42
C HIS A 136 -31.18 -8.26 3.04
N GLU A 137 -30.61 -9.05 3.95
CA GLU A 137 -29.29 -8.78 4.55
C GLU A 137 -28.22 -8.61 3.46
N LEU A 138 -28.15 -9.54 2.51
CA LEU A 138 -27.20 -9.48 1.40
C LEU A 138 -27.44 -8.24 0.52
N SER A 139 -28.69 -7.91 0.21
CA SER A 139 -29.02 -6.70 -0.54
C SER A 139 -28.54 -5.43 0.16
N MET A 140 -28.68 -5.35 1.49
CA MET A 140 -28.17 -4.21 2.28
C MET A 140 -26.64 -4.18 2.28
N ARG A 141 -25.99 -5.34 2.46
CA ARG A 141 -24.53 -5.47 2.42
C ARG A 141 -23.93 -5.08 1.08
N VAL A 142 -24.58 -5.44 -0.03
CA VAL A 142 -24.18 -5.01 -1.38
C VAL A 142 -24.34 -3.50 -1.50
N ARG A 143 -25.50 -2.94 -1.13
CA ARG A 143 -25.74 -1.49 -1.16
C ARG A 143 -24.72 -0.68 -0.38
N LEU A 144 -24.35 -1.12 0.83
CA LEU A 144 -23.38 -0.43 1.68
C LEU A 144 -21.95 -0.46 1.12
N ARG A 145 -21.63 -1.42 0.24
CA ARG A 145 -20.33 -1.51 -0.43
C ARG A 145 -20.24 -0.67 -1.69
N LEU A 146 -21.37 -0.24 -2.24
CA LEU A 146 -21.39 0.55 -3.47
C LEU A 146 -21.15 2.02 -3.15
N ASN A 147 -20.32 2.67 -3.97
CA ASN A 147 -20.12 4.12 -3.95
C ASN A 147 -21.36 4.86 -4.53
N PRO A 148 -22.11 5.65 -3.74
CA PRO A 148 -23.27 6.40 -4.23
C PRO A 148 -22.91 7.56 -5.17
N GLY A 149 -21.64 7.98 -5.20
CA GLY A 149 -21.15 9.01 -6.11
C GLY A 149 -20.97 8.53 -7.56
N GLU A 150 -21.02 7.23 -7.82
CA GLU A 150 -20.83 6.66 -9.16
C GLU A 150 -22.18 6.28 -9.78
N SER A 151 -22.52 6.84 -10.94
CA SER A 151 -23.81 6.60 -11.60
C SER A 151 -24.06 5.10 -11.88
N LYS A 152 -23.04 4.38 -12.34
CA LYS A 152 -23.11 2.94 -12.58
C LYS A 152 -23.52 2.16 -11.33
N HIS A 153 -23.11 2.59 -10.15
CA HIS A 153 -23.47 1.92 -8.91
C HIS A 153 -24.94 2.18 -8.55
N ASN A 154 -25.44 3.38 -8.79
CA ASN A 154 -26.85 3.72 -8.60
C ASN A 154 -27.74 2.92 -9.58
N ASP A 155 -27.33 2.82 -10.85
CA ASP A 155 -28.01 1.98 -11.85
C ASP A 155 -28.07 0.51 -11.41
N PHE A 156 -26.99 0.01 -10.81
CA PHE A 156 -26.94 -1.35 -10.26
C PHE A 156 -27.93 -1.54 -9.10
N VAL A 157 -28.05 -0.54 -8.21
CA VAL A 157 -29.05 -0.57 -7.13
C VAL A 157 -30.47 -0.64 -7.68
N ASP A 158 -30.76 0.10 -8.75
CA ASP A 158 -32.06 0.02 -9.41
C ASP A 158 -32.32 -1.34 -10.08
N LEU A 159 -31.29 -1.95 -10.70
CA LEU A 159 -31.39 -3.31 -11.23
C LEU A 159 -31.66 -4.34 -10.12
N MET A 160 -31.01 -4.22 -8.96
CA MET A 160 -31.29 -5.10 -7.81
C MET A 160 -32.74 -4.97 -7.32
N ARG A 161 -33.29 -3.74 -7.31
CA ARG A 161 -34.70 -3.52 -6.97
C ARG A 161 -35.62 -4.18 -8.00
N LYS A 162 -35.37 -3.98 -9.30
CA LYS A 162 -36.12 -4.66 -10.37
C LYS A 162 -36.07 -6.17 -10.26
N LEU A 163 -34.91 -6.72 -9.85
CA LEU A 163 -34.77 -8.16 -9.61
C LEU A 163 -35.68 -8.61 -8.47
N GLY A 164 -35.70 -7.88 -7.35
CA GLY A 164 -36.62 -8.13 -6.24
C GLY A 164 -38.09 -8.09 -6.67
N ASP A 165 -38.46 -7.08 -7.46
CA ASP A 165 -39.82 -6.88 -7.97
C ASP A 165 -40.24 -8.00 -8.95
N SER A 166 -39.29 -8.56 -9.71
CA SER A 166 -39.55 -9.66 -10.65
C SER A 166 -39.89 -11.01 -9.98
N ILE A 167 -39.62 -11.13 -8.67
CA ILE A 167 -40.01 -12.27 -7.82
C ILE A 167 -41.41 -12.02 -7.21
N GLY A 168 -42.15 -11.04 -7.73
CA GLY A 168 -43.45 -10.60 -7.24
C GLY A 168 -44.43 -11.75 -6.97
N GLN A 169 -45.39 -11.49 -6.09
CA GLN A 169 -46.41 -12.47 -5.73
C GLN A 169 -47.21 -12.84 -6.98
N LEU A 170 -47.02 -14.07 -7.47
CA LEU A 170 -47.99 -14.63 -8.39
C LEU A 170 -49.31 -14.80 -7.63
N PRO A 171 -50.44 -14.42 -8.25
CA PRO A 171 -51.75 -14.70 -7.68
C PRO A 171 -51.90 -16.19 -7.34
N PRO A 172 -52.67 -16.55 -6.30
CA PRO A 172 -52.92 -17.96 -5.96
C PRO A 172 -53.51 -18.78 -7.12
N ASP A 173 -54.17 -18.12 -8.07
CA ASP A 173 -54.76 -18.68 -9.30
C ASP A 173 -53.84 -18.56 -10.53
N ALA A 174 -52.55 -18.29 -10.34
CA ALA A 174 -51.61 -18.15 -11.45
C ALA A 174 -51.52 -19.44 -12.27
N THR A 175 -51.84 -19.31 -13.56
CA THR A 175 -51.70 -20.42 -14.51
C THR A 175 -50.22 -20.79 -14.68
N PRO A 176 -49.90 -22.03 -15.08
CA PRO A 176 -48.52 -22.44 -15.40
C PRO A 176 -47.81 -21.49 -16.38
N GLY A 177 -48.55 -20.90 -17.33
CA GLY A 177 -48.03 -19.92 -18.27
C GLY A 177 -47.60 -18.59 -17.62
N LYS A 178 -48.34 -18.10 -16.61
CA LYS A 178 -47.95 -16.89 -15.85
C LYS A 178 -46.70 -17.15 -15.00
N TRP A 179 -46.58 -18.34 -14.42
CA TRP A 179 -45.36 -18.77 -13.72
C TRP A 179 -44.15 -18.81 -14.64
N ALA A 180 -44.28 -19.44 -15.81
CA ALA A 180 -43.21 -19.49 -16.80
C ALA A 180 -42.77 -18.08 -17.25
N ALA A 181 -43.72 -17.17 -17.50
CA ALA A 181 -43.42 -15.78 -17.85
C ALA A 181 -42.69 -15.02 -16.72
N SER A 182 -43.08 -15.26 -15.46
CA SER A 182 -42.39 -14.68 -14.30
C SER A 182 -40.95 -15.20 -14.17
N GLN A 183 -40.73 -16.49 -14.42
CA GLN A 183 -39.39 -17.10 -14.41
C GLN A 183 -38.52 -16.56 -15.54
N GLU A 184 -39.08 -16.37 -16.73
CA GLU A 184 -38.37 -15.78 -17.86
C GLU A 184 -37.98 -14.32 -17.57
N LEU A 185 -38.90 -13.52 -17.01
CA LEU A 185 -38.62 -12.16 -16.58
C LEU A 185 -37.51 -12.12 -15.52
N PHE A 186 -37.61 -12.98 -14.50
CA PHE A 186 -36.58 -13.10 -13.46
C PHE A 186 -35.22 -13.47 -14.06
N ALA A 187 -35.17 -14.46 -14.95
CA ALA A 187 -33.94 -14.89 -15.60
C ALA A 187 -33.31 -13.76 -16.44
N LYS A 188 -34.12 -12.97 -17.15
CA LYS A 188 -33.67 -11.81 -17.91
C LYS A 188 -33.09 -10.73 -16.98
N VAL A 189 -33.82 -10.31 -15.96
CA VAL A 189 -33.35 -9.26 -15.03
C VAL A 189 -32.12 -9.74 -14.25
N ARG A 190 -32.04 -11.02 -13.88
CA ARG A 190 -30.85 -11.62 -13.27
C ARG A 190 -29.63 -11.51 -14.18
N ALA A 191 -29.78 -11.77 -15.48
CA ALA A 191 -28.70 -11.63 -16.45
C ALA A 191 -28.24 -10.16 -16.56
N GLU A 192 -29.17 -9.21 -16.57
CA GLU A 192 -28.86 -7.76 -16.57
C GLU A 192 -28.08 -7.35 -15.31
N VAL A 193 -28.48 -7.82 -14.12
CA VAL A 193 -27.76 -7.60 -12.85
C VAL A 193 -26.33 -8.14 -12.94
N ILE A 194 -26.14 -9.39 -13.39
CA ILE A 194 -24.81 -10.01 -13.51
C ILE A 194 -23.94 -9.23 -14.49
N GLN A 195 -24.46 -8.90 -15.67
CA GLN A 195 -23.74 -8.18 -16.71
C GLN A 195 -23.31 -6.79 -16.23
N HIS A 196 -24.20 -6.07 -15.55
CA HIS A 196 -23.92 -4.73 -15.04
C HIS A 196 -22.87 -4.75 -13.93
N LEU A 197 -22.95 -5.71 -13.00
CA LEU A 197 -21.92 -5.90 -11.99
C LEU A 197 -20.57 -6.23 -12.63
N GLN A 198 -20.52 -7.11 -13.64
CA GLN A 198 -19.28 -7.43 -14.35
C GLN A 198 -18.64 -6.17 -14.97
N GLY A 199 -19.45 -5.23 -15.47
CA GLY A 199 -18.98 -3.93 -15.93
C GLY A 199 -18.30 -3.12 -14.82
N ILE A 200 -18.95 -2.99 -13.66
CA ILE A 200 -18.38 -2.31 -12.48
C ILE A 200 -17.07 -2.96 -12.04
N LEU A 201 -17.04 -4.29 -11.91
CA LEU A 201 -15.87 -5.02 -11.46
C LEU A 201 -14.71 -4.95 -12.46
N LYS A 202 -15.01 -4.90 -13.75
CA LYS A 202 -14.00 -4.71 -14.79
C LYS A 202 -13.37 -3.33 -14.69
N ASP A 203 -14.18 -2.29 -14.52
CA ASP A 203 -13.68 -0.93 -14.35
C ASP A 203 -12.75 -0.84 -13.14
N GLU A 204 -13.18 -1.39 -12.00
CA GLU A 204 -12.38 -1.42 -10.77
C GLU A 204 -11.08 -2.22 -10.94
N TRP A 205 -11.13 -3.36 -11.63
CA TRP A 205 -9.94 -4.15 -11.94
C TRP A 205 -8.93 -3.37 -12.80
N GLU A 206 -9.41 -2.58 -13.76
CA GLU A 206 -8.53 -1.71 -14.54
C GLU A 206 -7.94 -0.56 -13.69
N ARG A 207 -8.68 -0.02 -12.71
CA ARG A 207 -8.13 0.96 -11.74
C ARG A 207 -6.97 0.36 -10.93
N ILE A 208 -7.14 -0.88 -10.46
CA ILE A 208 -6.11 -1.63 -9.74
C ILE A 208 -4.84 -1.78 -10.60
N LYS A 209 -4.98 -2.19 -11.87
CA LYS A 209 -3.82 -2.35 -12.77
C LYS A 209 -3.09 -1.04 -13.04
N ARG A 210 -3.81 0.08 -13.12
CA ARG A 210 -3.22 1.41 -13.32
C ARG A 210 -2.56 1.96 -12.05
N GLY A 211 -2.76 1.33 -10.90
CA GLY A 211 -2.25 1.83 -9.62
C GLY A 211 -2.97 3.11 -9.17
N GLU A 212 -4.23 3.29 -9.57
CA GLU A 212 -5.04 4.42 -9.10
C GLU A 212 -5.32 4.26 -7.60
N VAL A 213 -4.83 5.24 -6.84
CA VAL A 213 -5.02 5.40 -5.39
C VAL A 213 -6.40 6.01 -5.15
#